data_AF-A0A170XKU9-F1
#
_entry.id   AF-A0A170XKU9-F1
#
_cell.length_a   1.000
_cell.length_b   1.000
_cell.length_c   1.000
_cell.angle_alpha   90.00
_cell.angle_beta   90.00
_cell.angle_gamma   90.00
#
_symmetry.space_group_name_H-M   'P 1'
#
loop_
_entity.id
_entity.type
_entity.pdbx_description
1 polymer ?
#
loop_
_entity_poly.entity_id
_entity_poly.type
_entity_poly.pdbx_seq_one_letter_code
_entity_poly.pdbx_strand_id
1 'polypeptide(L)'
;IFEERRNYDLRRLLTGSERLIDSLLKSTELEPDLLINGVSCLPLPLNSREAISNTIISTCSKIKNLVFVILVAGNKLITLVRMKKYHISPSDLHLVFNMVNASESFKTAESWTPICLPNFDSSGFLHCHVSYLTEDCNACLLLFTVDRDLFFELSDAKRK
;
A
#
# COMPACT_ATOMS: atom_id res chain seq x y z
N ILE A 1 -6.70 -11.71 -26.33
CA ILE A 1 -8.15 -11.45 -26.16
C ILE A 1 -8.63 -10.31 -27.07
N PHE A 2 -8.17 -9.06 -26.88
CA PHE A 2 -8.63 -7.93 -27.71
C PHE A 2 -8.19 -8.03 -29.18
N GLU A 3 -7.04 -8.64 -29.46
CA GLU A 3 -6.59 -8.93 -30.83
C GLU A 3 -7.47 -9.96 -31.54
N GLU A 4 -8.01 -10.94 -30.81
CA GLU A 4 -8.83 -12.04 -31.36
C GLU A 4 -10.33 -11.71 -31.37
N ARG A 5 -10.81 -10.88 -30.45
CA ARG A 5 -12.23 -10.55 -30.28
C ARG A 5 -12.42 -9.03 -30.21
N ARG A 6 -12.65 -8.41 -31.37
CA ARG A 6 -12.85 -6.95 -31.50
C ARG A 6 -14.08 -6.40 -30.76
N ASN A 7 -15.09 -7.25 -30.48
CA ASN A 7 -16.32 -6.86 -29.79
C ASN A 7 -16.31 -7.24 -28.30
N TYR A 8 -15.14 -7.52 -27.73
CA TYR A 8 -15.05 -7.92 -26.33
C TYR A 8 -15.26 -6.72 -25.39
N ASP A 9 -16.23 -6.82 -24.49
CA ASP A 9 -16.54 -5.76 -23.52
C ASP A 9 -15.58 -5.78 -22.33
N LEU A 10 -14.73 -4.76 -22.23
CA LEU A 10 -13.75 -4.57 -21.15
C LEU A 10 -14.41 -4.52 -19.77
N ARG A 11 -15.64 -4.01 -19.65
CA ARG A 11 -16.33 -3.87 -18.35
C ARG A 11 -16.46 -5.20 -17.61
N ARG A 12 -16.53 -6.31 -18.35
CA ARG A 12 -16.58 -7.66 -17.79
C ARG A 12 -15.30 -8.07 -17.07
N LEU A 13 -14.16 -7.54 -17.47
CA LEU A 13 -12.87 -7.77 -16.81
C LEU A 13 -12.65 -6.85 -15.62
N LEU A 14 -13.30 -5.68 -15.64
CA LEU A 14 -13.21 -4.67 -14.58
C LEU A 14 -14.28 -4.85 -13.49
N THR A 15 -15.17 -5.83 -13.64
CA THR A 15 -16.22 -6.10 -12.67
C THR A 15 -15.61 -6.38 -11.29
N GLY A 16 -16.06 -5.66 -10.27
CA GLY A 16 -15.52 -5.70 -8.90
C GLY A 16 -14.41 -4.67 -8.60
N SER A 17 -13.86 -4.02 -9.62
CA SER A 17 -12.83 -2.97 -9.47
C SER A 17 -13.41 -1.55 -9.52
N GLU A 18 -14.73 -1.40 -9.70
CA GLU A 18 -15.38 -0.11 -9.91
C GLU A 18 -15.12 0.84 -8.74
N ARG A 19 -15.19 0.34 -7.50
CA ARG A 19 -14.93 1.13 -6.29
C ARG A 19 -13.49 1.69 -6.26
N LEU A 20 -12.51 0.91 -6.70
CA LEU A 20 -11.11 1.32 -6.75
C LEU A 20 -10.90 2.38 -7.82
N ILE A 21 -11.51 2.20 -9.00
CA ILE A 21 -11.42 3.15 -10.11
C ILE A 21 -12.10 4.46 -9.75
N ASP A 22 -13.32 4.42 -9.19
CA ASP A 22 -14.07 5.60 -8.76
C ASP A 22 -13.34 6.38 -7.68
N SER A 23 -12.73 5.67 -6.71
CA SER A 23 -11.90 6.30 -5.67
C SER A 23 -10.69 7.00 -6.28
N LEU A 24 -10.02 6.36 -7.25
CA LEU A 24 -8.85 6.94 -7.92
C LEU A 24 -9.24 8.21 -8.69
N LEU A 25 -10.34 8.17 -9.44
CA LEU A 25 -10.86 9.33 -10.17
C LEU A 25 -11.16 10.50 -9.22
N LYS A 26 -11.90 10.26 -8.13
CA LYS A 26 -12.19 11.27 -7.11
C LYS A 26 -10.91 11.84 -6.48
N SER A 27 -9.93 10.98 -6.19
CA SER A 27 -8.65 11.44 -5.61
C SER A 27 -7.86 12.32 -6.58
N THR A 28 -7.95 12.06 -7.89
CA THR A 28 -7.27 12.85 -8.93
C THR A 28 -7.90 14.24 -9.10
N GLU A 29 -9.20 14.37 -8.86
CA GLU A 29 -9.90 15.66 -8.88
C GLU A 29 -9.56 16.53 -7.65
N LEU A 30 -9.26 15.90 -6.52
CA LEU A 30 -9.02 16.58 -5.24
C LEU A 30 -7.54 16.90 -5.02
N GLU A 31 -6.63 16.03 -5.44
CA GLU A 31 -5.21 16.12 -5.15
C GLU A 31 -4.37 16.15 -6.44
N PRO A 32 -3.48 17.14 -6.62
CA PRO A 32 -2.64 17.24 -7.81
C PRO A 32 -1.49 16.22 -7.82
N ASP A 33 -1.25 15.50 -6.71
CA ASP A 33 -0.13 14.58 -6.51
C ASP A 33 0.02 13.53 -7.61
N LEU A 34 -1.11 13.00 -8.10
CA LEU A 34 -1.10 12.02 -9.19
C LEU A 34 -0.63 12.65 -10.51
N LEU A 35 -1.04 13.89 -10.78
CA LEU A 35 -0.70 14.62 -12.01
C LEU A 35 0.78 15.02 -12.04
N ILE A 36 1.34 15.40 -10.89
CA ILE A 36 2.75 15.80 -10.77
C ILE A 36 3.67 14.62 -10.45
N ASN A 37 3.14 13.40 -10.35
CA ASN A 37 3.86 12.20 -9.93
C ASN A 37 4.59 12.39 -8.57
N GLY A 38 3.96 13.16 -7.67
CA GLY A 38 4.45 13.48 -6.33
C GLY A 38 3.76 12.63 -5.26
N VAL A 39 4.30 12.64 -4.04
CA VAL A 39 3.70 11.94 -2.89
C VAL A 39 3.65 12.88 -1.70
N SER A 40 2.44 13.23 -1.25
CA SER A 40 2.24 14.00 -0.03
C SER A 40 2.73 13.24 1.21
N CYS A 41 3.55 13.91 2.02
CA CYS A 41 4.03 13.41 3.30
C CYS A 41 3.32 14.11 4.46
N LEU A 42 3.12 13.42 5.58
CA LEU A 42 2.59 14.02 6.80
C LEU A 42 3.72 14.83 7.48
N PRO A 43 3.54 16.14 7.73
CA PRO A 43 4.55 16.92 8.43
C PRO A 43 4.65 16.45 9.88
N LEU A 44 5.83 15.94 10.25
CA LEU A 44 6.14 15.45 11.58
C LEU A 44 7.53 15.94 12.02
N PRO A 45 7.75 16.15 13.33
CA PRO A 45 9.09 16.43 13.86
C PRO A 45 10.08 15.32 13.50
N LEU A 46 11.33 15.69 13.21
CA LEU A 46 12.39 14.75 12.84
C LEU A 46 12.54 13.63 13.88
N ASN A 47 12.60 13.99 15.16
CA ASN A 47 12.74 13.04 16.28
C ASN A 47 11.63 11.97 16.27
N SER A 48 10.38 12.36 15.99
CA SER A 48 9.25 11.43 15.91
C SER A 48 9.38 10.52 14.69
N ARG A 49 9.75 11.08 13.53
CA ARG A 49 9.91 10.31 12.29
C ARG A 49 11.06 9.30 12.39
N GLU A 50 12.18 9.69 12.99
CA GLU A 50 13.32 8.81 13.25
C GLU A 50 12.98 7.72 14.25
N ALA A 51 12.29 8.06 15.35
CA ALA A 51 11.82 7.06 16.31
C ALA A 51 10.92 6.01 15.63
N ILE A 52 9.92 6.45 14.86
CA ILE A 52 9.02 5.54 14.11
C ILE A 52 9.82 4.67 13.13
N SER A 53 10.72 5.26 12.36
CA SER A 53 11.54 4.52 11.39
C SER A 53 12.43 3.49 12.08
N ASN A 54 13.08 3.84 13.19
CA ASN A 54 13.96 2.93 13.94
C ASN A 54 13.17 1.80 14.59
N THR A 55 11.99 2.07 15.13
CA THR A 55 11.09 1.03 15.65
C THR A 55 10.71 0.05 14.55
N ILE A 56 10.26 0.55 13.39
CA ILE A 56 9.91 -0.31 12.25
C ILE A 56 11.11 -1.16 11.81
N ILE A 57 12.30 -0.56 11.67
CA ILE A 57 13.51 -1.29 11.28
C ILE A 57 13.85 -2.37 12.31
N SER A 58 13.81 -2.07 13.62
CA SER A 58 14.18 -3.02 14.66
C SER A 58 13.20 -4.20 14.78
N THR A 59 11.91 -3.96 14.60
CA THR A 59 10.88 -5.01 14.59
C THR A 59 10.91 -5.83 13.30
N CYS A 60 10.99 -5.17 12.15
CA CYS A 60 10.84 -5.81 10.85
C CYS A 60 12.14 -6.43 10.30
N SER A 61 13.32 -6.02 10.77
CA SER A 61 14.62 -6.59 10.33
C SER A 61 14.75 -8.09 10.56
N LYS A 62 13.93 -8.67 11.43
CA LYS A 62 13.91 -10.09 11.75
C LYS A 62 13.13 -10.92 10.72
N ILE A 63 12.27 -10.28 9.94
CA ILE A 63 11.34 -10.93 9.02
C ILE A 63 12.03 -11.06 7.65
N LYS A 64 12.22 -12.30 7.20
CA LYS A 64 12.82 -12.56 5.88
C LYS A 64 11.81 -12.21 4.80
N ASN A 65 12.30 -11.83 3.61
CA ASN A 65 11.47 -11.54 2.42
C ASN A 65 10.49 -10.36 2.56
N LEU A 66 10.64 -9.50 3.57
CA LEU A 66 9.91 -8.24 3.64
C LEU A 66 10.54 -7.21 2.69
N VAL A 67 9.76 -6.70 1.75
CA VAL A 67 10.22 -5.80 0.68
C VAL A 67 10.06 -4.34 1.10
N PHE A 68 8.85 -3.98 1.52
CA PHE A 68 8.47 -2.62 1.89
C PHE A 68 7.67 -2.60 3.18
N VAL A 69 7.87 -1.55 3.96
CA VAL A 69 6.99 -1.16 5.06
C VAL A 69 6.59 0.28 4.85
N ILE A 70 5.28 0.52 4.80
CA ILE A 70 4.72 1.84 4.55
C ILE A 70 3.79 2.17 5.70
N LEU A 71 4.03 3.30 6.34
CA LEU A 71 3.10 3.88 7.30
C LEU A 71 2.46 5.11 6.67
N VAL A 72 1.14 5.11 6.61
CA VAL A 72 0.33 6.14 5.96
C VAL A 72 -0.73 6.62 6.94
N ALA A 73 -1.05 7.91 6.93
CA ALA A 73 -2.22 8.44 7.62
C ALA A 73 -2.98 9.41 6.73
N GLY A 74 -4.27 9.16 6.50
CA GLY A 74 -5.13 10.06 5.73
C GLY A 74 -4.57 10.46 4.37
N ASN A 75 -4.18 9.49 3.55
CA ASN A 75 -3.55 9.68 2.24
C ASN A 75 -2.16 10.36 2.24
N LYS A 76 -1.53 10.52 3.42
CA LYS A 76 -0.20 11.11 3.55
C LYS A 76 0.81 10.08 4.04
N LEU A 77 1.98 10.05 3.42
CA LEU A 77 3.08 9.17 3.80
C LEU A 77 3.73 9.67 5.10
N ILE A 78 3.82 8.81 6.11
CA ILE A 78 4.56 9.09 7.34
C ILE A 78 6.01 8.60 7.18
N THR A 79 6.16 7.31 6.88
CA THR A 79 7.47 6.70 6.66
C THR A 79 7.40 5.54 5.68
N LEU A 80 8.49 5.34 4.95
CA LEU A 80 8.71 4.26 4.00
C LEU A 80 10.05 3.62 4.35
N VAL A 81 10.02 2.39 4.83
CA VAL A 81 11.20 1.57 5.07
C VAL A 81 11.26 0.51 3.96
N ARG A 82 12.43 0.34 3.36
CA ARG A 82 12.63 -0.59 2.24
C ARG A 82 14.02 -1.19 2.29
N MET A 83 14.17 -2.38 1.71
CA MET A 83 15.52 -2.90 1.45
C MET A 83 16.20 -2.04 0.38
N LYS A 84 17.51 -1.78 0.50
CA LYS A 84 18.26 -0.90 -0.41
C LYS A 84 18.17 -1.27 -1.89
N LYS A 85 17.91 -2.54 -2.20
CA LYS A 85 17.78 -3.06 -3.57
C LYS A 85 16.47 -2.64 -4.24
N TYR A 86 15.42 -2.39 -3.46
CA TYR A 86 14.07 -2.20 -3.97
C TYR A 86 13.67 -0.73 -3.93
N HIS A 87 12.96 -0.31 -4.98
CA HIS A 87 12.44 1.04 -5.14
C HIS A 87 10.95 0.94 -5.46
N ILE A 88 10.16 1.85 -4.92
CA ILE A 88 8.74 1.98 -5.23
C ILE A 88 8.54 3.31 -5.95
N SER A 89 7.80 3.31 -7.05
CA SER A 89 7.48 4.52 -7.79
C SER A 89 6.37 5.31 -7.08
N PRO A 90 6.27 6.64 -7.29
CA PRO A 90 5.14 7.41 -6.80
C PRO A 90 3.79 6.89 -7.31
N SER A 91 3.71 6.46 -8.58
CA SER A 91 2.49 5.90 -9.15
C SER A 91 2.06 4.60 -8.46
N ASP A 92 3.01 3.73 -8.11
CA ASP A 92 2.73 2.50 -7.36
C ASP A 92 2.30 2.81 -5.91
N LEU A 93 2.87 3.86 -5.29
CA LEU A 93 2.40 4.35 -3.98
C LEU A 93 0.96 4.84 -4.03
N HIS A 94 0.56 5.54 -5.10
CA HIS A 94 -0.82 5.99 -5.28
C HIS A 94 -1.80 4.82 -5.42
N LEU A 95 -1.40 3.72 -6.09
CA LEU A 95 -2.21 2.50 -6.14
C LEU A 95 -2.41 1.91 -4.74
N VAL A 96 -1.36 1.88 -3.93
CA VAL A 96 -1.41 1.42 -2.54
C VAL A 96 -2.36 2.30 -1.72
N PHE A 97 -2.22 3.62 -1.81
CA PHE A 97 -3.08 4.54 -1.07
C PHE A 97 -4.54 4.44 -1.49
N ASN A 98 -4.80 4.35 -2.80
CA ASN A 98 -6.13 4.17 -3.33
C ASN A 98 -6.76 2.85 -2.84
N MET A 99 -5.99 1.76 -2.82
CA MET A 99 -6.44 0.47 -2.29
C MET A 99 -6.89 0.56 -0.84
N VAL A 100 -6.11 1.26 0.01
CA VAL A 100 -6.42 1.44 1.44
C VAL A 100 -7.63 2.35 1.63
N ASN A 101 -7.68 3.49 0.93
CA ASN A 101 -8.77 4.46 1.07
C ASN A 101 -10.10 3.93 0.53
N ALA A 102 -10.07 3.16 -0.55
CA ALA A 102 -11.26 2.58 -1.15
C ALA A 102 -11.80 1.38 -0.38
N SER A 103 -11.04 0.78 0.55
CA SER A 103 -11.43 -0.47 1.21
C SER A 103 -11.75 -0.27 2.68
N GLU A 104 -13.02 0.01 3.00
CA GLU A 104 -13.47 0.22 4.38
C GLU A 104 -13.26 -1.00 5.30
N SER A 105 -13.28 -2.22 4.75
CA SER A 105 -13.05 -3.45 5.50
C SER A 105 -11.68 -3.50 6.18
N PHE A 106 -10.69 -2.78 5.64
CA PHE A 106 -9.35 -2.71 6.22
C PHE A 106 -9.32 -1.92 7.53
N LYS A 107 -10.28 -1.02 7.76
CA LYS A 107 -10.34 -0.22 8.98
C LYS A 107 -10.72 -1.04 10.21
N THR A 108 -11.54 -2.08 10.00
CA THR A 108 -12.12 -2.87 11.09
C THR A 108 -11.32 -4.13 11.41
N ALA A 109 -10.50 -4.63 10.47
CA ALA A 109 -9.78 -5.88 10.65
C ALA A 109 -8.43 -5.88 9.91
N GLU A 110 -7.48 -6.65 10.44
CA GLU A 110 -6.27 -7.00 9.71
C GLU A 110 -6.64 -7.74 8.42
N SER A 111 -5.99 -7.36 7.33
CA SER A 111 -6.30 -7.88 6.01
C SER A 111 -5.04 -8.32 5.29
N TRP A 112 -5.17 -9.44 4.57
CA TRP A 112 -4.14 -9.98 3.70
C TRP A 112 -4.63 -9.92 2.26
N THR A 113 -4.01 -9.08 1.45
CA THR A 113 -4.45 -8.87 0.07
C THR A 113 -3.27 -8.98 -0.89
N PRO A 114 -3.43 -9.67 -2.04
CA PRO A 114 -2.49 -9.51 -3.13
C PRO A 114 -2.65 -8.12 -3.74
N ILE A 115 -1.55 -7.54 -4.20
CA ILE A 115 -1.53 -6.29 -4.95
C ILE A 115 -0.47 -6.35 -6.05
N CYS A 116 -0.83 -5.87 -7.23
CA CYS A 116 0.09 -5.72 -8.34
C CYS A 116 0.64 -4.29 -8.35
N LEU A 117 1.96 -4.15 -8.40
CA LEU A 117 2.66 -2.86 -8.47
C LEU A 117 3.41 -2.81 -9.81
N PRO A 118 2.83 -2.17 -10.84
CA PRO A 118 3.28 -2.32 -12.23
C PRO A 118 4.69 -1.79 -12.49
N ASN A 119 5.15 -0.76 -11.76
CA ASN A 119 6.52 -0.26 -11.93
C ASN A 119 7.53 -1.05 -11.09
N PHE A 120 7.10 -1.68 -10.01
CA PHE A 120 7.95 -2.55 -9.21
C PHE A 120 8.18 -3.92 -9.86
N ASP A 121 7.09 -4.63 -10.19
CA ASP A 121 7.10 -5.90 -10.89
C ASP A 121 5.78 -6.06 -11.66
N SER A 122 5.83 -5.86 -12.97
CA SER A 122 4.67 -5.98 -13.86
C SER A 122 4.23 -7.43 -14.11
N SER A 123 5.05 -8.42 -13.72
CA SER A 123 4.80 -9.84 -13.93
C SER A 123 4.33 -10.58 -12.68
N GLY A 124 4.43 -9.94 -11.50
CA GLY A 124 4.14 -10.55 -10.21
C GLY A 124 3.12 -9.78 -9.38
N PHE A 125 2.75 -10.38 -8.25
CA PHE A 125 1.98 -9.73 -7.20
C PHE A 125 2.76 -9.78 -5.90
N LEU A 126 2.62 -8.73 -5.09
CA LEU A 126 3.06 -8.70 -3.72
C LEU A 126 1.88 -9.06 -2.81
N HIS A 127 2.18 -9.69 -1.68
CA HIS A 127 1.24 -9.81 -0.60
C HIS A 127 1.40 -8.64 0.37
N CYS A 128 0.28 -7.96 0.62
CA CYS A 128 0.21 -6.83 1.53
C CYS A 128 -0.58 -7.22 2.78
N HIS A 129 0.06 -7.10 3.94
CA HIS A 129 -0.62 -7.05 5.22
C HIS A 129 -1.03 -5.63 5.51
N VAL A 130 -2.33 -5.40 5.64
CA VAL A 130 -2.94 -4.11 5.91
C VAL A 130 -3.50 -4.11 7.33
N SER A 131 -3.10 -3.14 8.14
CA SER A 131 -3.60 -3.00 9.50
C SER A 131 -3.58 -1.57 9.98
N TYR A 132 -4.69 -1.10 10.57
CA TYR A 132 -4.72 0.17 11.29
C TYR A 132 -4.11 0.00 12.69
N LEU A 133 -3.41 1.04 13.16
CA LEU A 133 -2.70 1.00 14.44
C LEU A 133 -3.65 1.05 15.64
N THR A 134 -4.69 1.90 15.58
CA THR A 134 -5.75 2.01 16.61
C THR A 134 -7.08 2.38 15.95
N GLU A 135 -8.20 2.10 16.63
CA GLU A 135 -9.55 2.42 16.13
C GLU A 135 -9.77 3.94 15.96
N ASP A 136 -9.13 4.75 16.81
CA ASP A 136 -9.25 6.22 16.79
C ASP A 136 -8.22 6.91 15.88
N CYS A 137 -7.32 6.15 15.24
CA CYS A 137 -6.25 6.71 14.42
C CYS A 137 -6.37 6.31 12.95
N ASN A 138 -6.26 7.30 12.07
CA ASN A 138 -6.21 7.08 10.63
C ASN A 138 -4.86 6.50 10.14
N ALA A 139 -3.96 6.09 11.05
CA ALA A 139 -2.66 5.52 10.71
C ALA A 139 -2.79 4.04 10.33
N CYS A 140 -2.43 3.74 9.09
CA CYS A 140 -2.41 2.42 8.50
C CYS A 140 -0.97 1.96 8.27
N LEU A 141 -0.62 0.83 8.86
CA LEU A 141 0.61 0.10 8.62
C LEU A 141 0.41 -0.92 7.49
N LEU A 142 1.30 -0.88 6.51
CA LEU A 142 1.30 -1.74 5.35
C LEU A 142 2.64 -2.46 5.25
N LEU A 143 2.61 -3.79 5.22
CA LEU A 143 3.80 -4.63 5.12
C LEU A 143 3.71 -5.44 3.84
N PHE A 144 4.73 -5.34 2.98
CA PHE A 144 4.74 -5.99 1.66
C PHE A 144 5.79 -7.08 1.61
N THR A 145 5.38 -8.26 1.14
CA THR A 145 6.27 -9.39 0.93
C THR A 145 5.95 -10.12 -0.38
N VAL A 146 6.94 -10.82 -0.91
CA VAL A 146 6.76 -11.76 -2.02
C VAL A 146 6.28 -13.14 -1.56
N ASP A 147 6.33 -13.41 -0.24
CA ASP A 147 6.03 -14.71 0.33
C ASP A 147 4.60 -14.73 0.89
N ARG A 148 3.81 -15.71 0.44
CA ARG A 148 2.40 -15.84 0.84
C ARG A 148 2.25 -16.31 2.28
N ASP A 149 3.24 -17.05 2.80
CA ASP A 149 3.07 -17.78 4.06
C ASP A 149 3.53 -16.95 5.29
N LEU A 150 3.96 -15.69 5.08
CA LEU A 150 4.42 -14.77 6.14
C LEU A 150 3.32 -13.99 6.86
N PHE A 151 2.04 -14.26 6.60
CA PHE A 151 0.93 -13.53 7.23
C PHE A 151 1.04 -13.48 8.76
N PHE A 152 1.28 -14.61 9.41
CA PHE A 152 1.35 -14.70 10.88
C PHE A 152 2.57 -13.97 11.46
N GLU A 153 3.73 -14.07 10.81
CA GLU A 153 4.93 -13.33 11.23
C GLU A 153 4.72 -11.81 11.18
N LEU A 154 3.99 -11.34 10.15
CA LEU A 154 3.67 -9.92 9.97
C LEU A 154 2.60 -9.43 10.96
N SER A 155 1.59 -10.26 11.25
CA SER A 155 0.59 -9.95 12.29
C SER A 155 1.24 -9.88 13.68
N ASP A 156 2.18 -10.78 13.99
CA ASP A 156 2.95 -10.73 15.24
C ASP A 156 3.88 -9.52 15.32
N ALA A 157 4.43 -9.08 14.19
CA ALA A 157 5.28 -7.88 14.12
C ALA A 157 4.51 -6.61 14.47
N LYS A 158 3.23 -6.50 14.06
CA LYS A 158 2.37 -5.37 14.42
C LYS A 158 2.18 -5.23 15.93
N ARG A 159 2.14 -6.34 16.67
CA ARG A 159 1.87 -6.34 18.13
C ARG A 159 3.04 -5.80 18.97
N LYS A 160 4.20 -5.55 18.37
CA LYS A 160 5.44 -5.15 19.05
C LYS A 160 5.78 -3.69 18.73
#